data_AF-C6Q2F8-F1
#
_entry.id   AF-C6Q2F8-F1
#
_cell.length_a   1.000
_cell.length_b   1.000
_cell.length_c   1.000
_cell.angle_alpha   90.00
_cell.angle_beta   90.00
_cell.angle_gamma   90.00
#
_symmetry.space_group_name_H-M   'P 1'
#
loop_
_entity.id
_entity.type
_entity.pdbx_description
1 polymer ?
#
loop_
_entity_poly.entity_id
_entity_poly.type
_entity_poly.pdbx_seq_one_letter_code
_entity_poly.pdbx_strand_id
1 'polypeptide(L)'
;MLDHIYENAKNVLSNEKDMIGVKNIYRNKEYKPYFQRYIYKYFVSNPKKNDSRNDFNEFYRKIRDKSMLNNLISCFDREYDACLKNIEKDELHDWQVEDLEKRIAETEIAINKIISIQSPLSDEFKCHKDETIKYLQIRDEMIEKVNLLNNKTVEYYRMMWD
;
A
#
# COMPACT_ATOMS: atom_id res chain seq x y z
N MET A 1 5.51 16.45 9.63
CA MET A 1 6.53 15.55 10.24
C MET A 1 6.52 14.18 9.55
N LEU A 2 5.34 13.57 9.35
CA LEU A 2 5.22 12.33 8.57
C LEU A 2 5.73 12.50 7.14
N ASP A 3 5.29 13.50 6.38
CA ASP A 3 5.73 13.67 4.97
C ASP A 3 7.25 13.79 4.80
N HIS A 4 7.93 14.46 5.73
CA HIS A 4 9.39 14.54 5.75
C HIS A 4 10.04 13.16 5.98
N ILE A 5 9.45 12.30 6.82
CA ILE A 5 9.92 10.92 7.01
C ILE A 5 9.72 10.10 5.74
N TYR A 6 8.61 10.30 5.02
CA TYR A 6 8.32 9.59 3.76
C TYR A 6 9.33 9.97 2.68
N GLU A 7 9.51 11.25 2.43
CA GLU A 7 10.47 11.72 1.41
C GLU A 7 11.91 11.33 1.74
N ASN A 8 12.29 11.40 3.03
CA ASN A 8 13.61 10.92 3.44
C ASN A 8 13.76 9.40 3.21
N ALA A 9 12.76 8.58 3.56
CA ALA A 9 12.79 7.14 3.32
C ALA A 9 12.91 6.80 1.82
N LYS A 10 12.15 7.48 0.95
CA LYS A 10 12.24 7.33 -0.51
C LYS A 10 13.65 7.64 -1.03
N ASN A 11 14.22 8.76 -0.58
CA ASN A 11 15.56 9.19 -0.98
C ASN A 11 16.62 8.18 -0.55
N VAL A 12 16.58 7.71 0.69
CA VAL A 12 17.54 6.71 1.19
C VAL A 12 17.39 5.39 0.44
N LEU A 13 16.16 4.91 0.21
CA LEU A 13 15.90 3.67 -0.56
C LEU A 13 16.48 3.70 -1.97
N SER A 14 16.35 4.83 -2.64
CA SER A 14 16.80 5.01 -4.03
C SER A 14 18.31 4.86 -4.17
N ASN A 15 19.05 5.16 -3.09
CA ASN A 15 20.51 5.13 -3.05
C ASN A 15 21.10 3.77 -2.62
N GLU A 16 20.28 2.79 -2.24
CA GLU A 16 20.80 1.50 -1.79
C GLU A 16 21.49 0.72 -2.92
N LYS A 17 22.41 -0.18 -2.59
CA LYS A 17 23.13 -0.98 -3.61
C LYS A 17 22.46 -2.30 -3.92
N ASP A 18 21.79 -2.89 -2.93
CA ASP A 18 21.23 -4.23 -3.01
C ASP A 18 20.02 -4.39 -2.06
N MET A 19 19.46 -5.60 -2.02
CA MET A 19 18.34 -5.94 -1.14
C MET A 19 18.72 -5.95 0.35
N ILE A 20 20.00 -6.10 0.71
CA ILE A 20 20.44 -6.03 2.11
C ILE A 20 20.27 -4.59 2.60
N GLY A 21 20.66 -3.62 1.78
CA GLY A 21 20.42 -2.19 2.00
C GLY A 21 18.94 -1.87 2.22
N VAL A 22 18.08 -2.27 1.28
CA VAL A 22 16.61 -2.09 1.39
C VAL A 22 16.06 -2.70 2.68
N LYS A 23 16.52 -3.89 3.05
CA LYS A 23 16.11 -4.58 4.29
C LYS A 23 16.54 -3.84 5.55
N ASN A 24 17.72 -3.21 5.54
CA ASN A 24 18.20 -2.40 6.66
C ASN A 24 17.34 -1.15 6.85
N ILE A 25 16.97 -0.46 5.77
CA ILE A 25 16.05 0.67 5.82
C ILE A 25 14.68 0.22 6.35
N TYR A 26 14.13 -0.87 5.82
CA TYR A 26 12.85 -1.43 6.28
C TYR A 26 12.85 -1.75 7.79
N ARG A 27 13.98 -2.23 8.32
CA ARG A 27 14.14 -2.54 9.76
C ARG A 27 14.37 -1.28 10.62
N ASN A 28 14.68 -0.14 10.02
CA ASN A 28 14.85 1.10 10.75
C ASN A 28 13.48 1.57 11.29
N LYS A 29 13.40 1.75 12.62
CA LYS A 29 12.18 2.19 13.31
C LYS A 29 11.69 3.55 12.83
N GLU A 30 12.58 4.46 12.45
CA GLU A 30 12.23 5.81 11.98
C GLU A 30 11.48 5.78 10.65
N TYR A 31 11.84 4.86 9.76
CA TYR A 31 11.21 4.70 8.44
C TYR A 31 10.01 3.77 8.45
N LYS A 32 9.71 3.10 9.57
CA LYS A 32 8.57 2.18 9.68
C LYS A 32 7.22 2.78 9.23
N PRO A 33 6.88 4.05 9.51
CA PRO A 33 5.65 4.66 9.01
C PRO A 33 5.54 4.64 7.48
N TYR A 34 6.65 4.83 6.76
CA TYR A 34 6.68 4.80 5.30
C TYR A 34 6.24 3.44 4.74
N PHE A 35 6.59 2.32 5.40
CA PHE A 35 6.30 0.97 4.90
C PHE A 35 4.94 0.39 5.35
N GLN A 36 4.27 1.02 6.32
CA GLN A 36 3.13 0.41 7.02
C GLN A 36 1.95 1.37 7.24
N ARG A 37 1.83 2.40 6.40
CA ARG A 37 0.82 3.47 6.56
C ARG A 37 -0.59 2.91 6.66
N TYR A 38 -0.95 2.09 5.69
CA TYR A 38 -2.29 1.54 5.52
C TYR A 38 -2.46 0.22 6.27
N ILE A 39 -1.37 -0.55 6.44
CA ILE A 39 -1.37 -1.70 7.35
C ILE A 39 -1.82 -1.29 8.75
N TYR A 40 -1.24 -0.22 9.30
CA TYR A 40 -1.63 0.25 10.63
C TYR A 40 -3.11 0.64 10.65
N LYS A 41 -3.54 1.49 9.70
CA LYS A 41 -4.93 1.99 9.59
C LYS A 41 -5.97 0.86 9.62
N TYR A 42 -5.76 -0.21 8.84
CA TYR A 42 -6.78 -1.25 8.63
C TYR A 42 -6.59 -2.53 9.45
N PHE A 43 -5.36 -2.91 9.77
CA PHE A 43 -5.07 -4.19 10.43
C PHE A 43 -4.59 -4.06 11.87
N VAL A 44 -4.22 -2.85 12.33
CA VAL A 44 -3.66 -2.65 13.67
C VAL A 44 -4.46 -1.67 14.53
N SER A 45 -4.81 -0.49 14.03
CA SER A 45 -5.47 0.57 14.80
C SER A 45 -7.00 0.52 14.80
N ASN A 46 -7.63 -0.07 13.77
CA ASN A 46 -9.07 -0.29 13.71
C ASN A 46 -9.44 -1.79 13.57
N PRO A 47 -9.09 -2.67 14.52
CA PRO A 47 -9.64 -4.02 14.53
C PRO A 47 -11.12 -3.93 14.93
N LYS A 48 -12.00 -3.66 13.97
CA LYS A 48 -13.43 -3.91 14.16
C LYS A 48 -13.58 -5.43 14.25
N LYS A 49 -13.50 -5.96 15.48
CA LYS A 49 -13.56 -7.39 15.88
C LYS A 49 -12.29 -8.20 15.60
N ASN A 50 -12.15 -9.30 16.34
CA ASN A 50 -11.04 -10.26 16.28
C ASN A 50 -10.77 -10.85 14.87
N ASP A 51 -11.66 -10.67 13.90
CA ASP A 51 -11.52 -11.16 12.52
C ASP A 51 -10.39 -10.47 11.74
N SER A 52 -10.16 -9.17 11.92
CA SER A 52 -9.21 -8.42 11.06
C SER A 52 -7.73 -8.79 11.28
N ARG A 53 -7.35 -9.25 12.50
CA ARG A 53 -6.00 -9.80 12.74
C ARG A 53 -5.83 -11.20 12.15
N ASN A 54 -6.91 -11.97 12.05
CA ASN A 54 -6.90 -13.23 11.30
C ASN A 54 -6.73 -12.92 9.80
N ASP A 55 -7.41 -11.88 9.28
CA ASP A 55 -7.30 -11.47 7.88
C ASP A 55 -5.87 -11.05 7.50
N PHE A 56 -5.15 -10.29 8.33
CA PHE A 56 -3.74 -9.96 8.08
C PHE A 56 -2.87 -11.22 7.97
N ASN A 57 -2.95 -12.12 8.97
CA ASN A 57 -2.09 -13.30 9.01
C ASN A 57 -2.46 -14.30 7.91
N GLU A 58 -3.74 -14.42 7.59
CA GLU A 58 -4.24 -15.24 6.50
C GLU A 58 -3.76 -14.71 5.15
N PHE A 59 -3.90 -13.41 4.91
CA PHE A 59 -3.37 -12.77 3.71
C PHE A 59 -1.85 -12.89 3.62
N TYR A 60 -1.14 -12.64 4.72
CA TYR A 60 0.31 -12.82 4.82
C TYR A 60 0.73 -14.22 4.38
N ARG A 61 0.01 -15.27 4.79
CA ARG A 61 0.28 -16.66 4.38
C ARG A 61 0.00 -16.93 2.89
N LYS A 62 -0.99 -16.26 2.30
CA LYS A 62 -1.36 -16.43 0.88
C LYS A 62 -0.32 -15.87 -0.09
N ILE A 63 0.47 -14.88 0.30
CA ILE A 63 1.52 -14.30 -0.56
C ILE A 63 2.62 -15.34 -0.80
N ARG A 64 2.74 -15.83 -2.04
CA ARG A 64 3.75 -16.82 -2.43
C ARG A 64 4.95 -16.23 -3.15
N ASP A 65 4.72 -15.22 -3.97
CA ASP A 65 5.76 -14.57 -4.78
C ASP A 65 5.27 -13.17 -5.23
N LYS A 66 6.06 -12.50 -6.08
CA LYS A 66 5.77 -11.16 -6.60
C LYS A 66 4.54 -11.08 -7.53
N SER A 67 4.03 -12.20 -8.07
CA SER A 67 2.80 -12.20 -8.87
C SER A 67 1.59 -11.72 -8.06
N MET A 68 1.59 -11.93 -6.75
CA MET A 68 0.56 -11.39 -5.87
C MET A 68 0.52 -9.86 -5.94
N LEU A 69 1.68 -9.18 -5.98
CA LEU A 69 1.73 -7.73 -6.14
C LEU A 69 1.13 -7.28 -7.47
N ASN A 70 1.48 -7.95 -8.57
CA ASN A 70 0.94 -7.61 -9.89
C ASN A 70 -0.59 -7.74 -9.91
N ASN A 71 -1.12 -8.79 -9.28
CA ASN A 71 -2.57 -8.98 -9.15
C ASN A 71 -3.22 -7.88 -8.30
N LEU A 72 -2.64 -7.51 -7.16
CA LEU A 72 -3.16 -6.44 -6.31
C LEU A 72 -3.19 -5.10 -7.03
N ILE A 73 -2.14 -4.76 -7.77
CA ILE A 73 -2.04 -3.53 -8.56
C ILE A 73 -3.12 -3.50 -9.65
N SER A 74 -3.26 -4.60 -10.40
CA SER A 74 -4.30 -4.68 -11.44
C SER A 74 -5.72 -4.59 -10.86
N CYS A 75 -5.97 -5.22 -9.71
CA CYS A 75 -7.24 -5.10 -9.02
C CYS A 75 -7.52 -3.66 -8.56
N PHE A 76 -6.50 -2.99 -8.00
CA PHE A 76 -6.61 -1.59 -7.59
C PHE A 76 -6.97 -0.68 -8.76
N ASP A 77 -6.27 -0.77 -9.88
CA ASP A 77 -6.55 0.10 -11.04
C ASP A 77 -7.98 -0.09 -11.55
N ARG A 78 -8.46 -1.34 -11.62
CA ARG A 78 -9.84 -1.64 -12.00
C ARG A 78 -10.87 -1.07 -11.01
N GLU A 79 -10.61 -1.17 -9.71
CA GLU A 79 -11.48 -0.63 -8.66
C GLU A 79 -11.46 0.90 -8.68
N TYR A 80 -10.31 1.51 -8.94
CA TYR A 80 -10.13 2.95 -9.05
C TYR A 80 -10.89 3.51 -10.26
N ASP A 81 -10.79 2.86 -11.42
CA ASP A 81 -11.54 3.24 -12.62
C ASP A 81 -13.06 3.13 -12.42
N ALA A 82 -13.51 2.13 -11.65
CA ALA A 82 -14.92 2.02 -11.26
C ALA A 82 -15.34 3.18 -10.34
N CYS A 83 -14.50 3.58 -9.39
CA CYS A 83 -14.75 4.74 -8.54
C CYS A 83 -14.86 6.04 -9.34
N LEU A 84 -13.97 6.26 -10.32
CA LEU A 84 -14.05 7.44 -11.19
C LEU A 84 -15.37 7.53 -11.96
N LYS A 85 -15.84 6.41 -12.52
CA LYS A 85 -17.14 6.34 -13.22
C LYS A 85 -18.32 6.62 -12.30
N ASN A 86 -18.23 6.24 -11.02
CA ASN A 86 -19.28 6.49 -10.04
C ASN A 86 -19.26 7.95 -9.56
N ILE A 87 -18.09 8.59 -9.48
CA ILE A 87 -18.01 10.05 -9.23
C ILE A 87 -18.74 10.81 -10.34
N GLU A 88 -18.52 10.46 -11.60
CA GLU A 88 -19.19 11.12 -12.74
C GLU A 88 -20.73 10.98 -12.70
N LYS A 89 -21.24 10.05 -11.90
CA LYS A 89 -22.68 9.76 -11.72
C LYS A 89 -23.21 10.16 -10.35
N ASP A 90 -22.38 10.76 -9.49
CA ASP A 90 -22.71 11.08 -8.10
C ASP A 90 -23.12 9.86 -7.24
N GLU A 91 -22.59 8.68 -7.58
CA GLU A 91 -22.87 7.38 -6.93
C GLU A 91 -21.68 6.86 -6.11
N LEU A 92 -20.63 7.67 -5.91
CA LEU A 92 -19.47 7.23 -5.13
C LEU A 92 -19.79 7.19 -3.63
N HIS A 93 -19.54 6.04 -3.01
CA HIS A 93 -19.72 5.84 -1.57
C HIS A 93 -18.37 5.69 -0.84
N ASP A 94 -18.32 6.10 0.43
CA ASP A 94 -17.13 6.03 1.28
C ASP A 94 -16.50 4.62 1.36
N TRP A 95 -17.34 3.57 1.38
CA TRP A 95 -16.86 2.19 1.45
C TRP A 95 -16.02 1.78 0.22
N GLN A 96 -16.27 2.39 -0.95
CA GLN A 96 -15.50 2.13 -2.17
C GLN A 96 -14.09 2.70 -2.06
N VAL A 97 -13.97 3.88 -1.43
CA VAL A 97 -12.67 4.47 -1.09
C VAL A 97 -11.97 3.61 -0.04
N GLU A 98 -12.69 3.15 0.99
CA GLU A 98 -12.11 2.26 2.00
C GLU A 98 -11.59 0.94 1.41
N ASP A 99 -12.24 0.39 0.39
CA ASP A 99 -11.77 -0.83 -0.29
C ASP A 99 -10.47 -0.59 -1.07
N LEU A 100 -10.33 0.56 -1.75
CA LEU A 100 -9.05 0.97 -2.35
C LEU A 100 -7.95 1.11 -1.30
N GLU A 101 -8.28 1.70 -0.15
CA GLU A 101 -7.34 1.85 0.97
C GLU A 101 -6.92 0.51 1.58
N LYS A 102 -7.83 -0.47 1.69
CA LYS A 102 -7.49 -1.85 2.07
C LYS A 102 -6.59 -2.51 1.04
N ARG A 103 -6.82 -2.29 -0.26
CA ARG A 103 -5.97 -2.82 -1.33
C ARG A 103 -4.54 -2.26 -1.24
N ILE A 104 -4.38 -0.99 -0.89
CA ILE A 104 -3.05 -0.40 -0.57
C ILE A 104 -2.43 -1.11 0.63
N ALA A 105 -3.20 -1.38 1.70
CA ALA A 105 -2.71 -2.12 2.86
C ALA A 105 -2.22 -3.53 2.48
N GLU A 106 -2.98 -4.28 1.66
CA GLU A 106 -2.57 -5.59 1.13
C GLU A 106 -1.27 -5.50 0.33
N THR A 107 -1.12 -4.48 -0.52
CA THR A 107 0.12 -4.22 -1.28
C THR A 107 1.30 -3.97 -0.34
N GLU A 108 1.13 -3.16 0.70
CA GLU A 108 2.17 -2.93 1.71
C GLU A 108 2.58 -4.25 2.41
N ILE A 109 1.62 -5.13 2.75
CA ILE A 109 1.91 -6.42 3.38
C ILE A 109 2.77 -7.28 2.45
N ALA A 110 2.40 -7.34 1.17
CA ALA A 110 3.11 -8.14 0.18
C ALA A 110 4.54 -7.61 -0.06
N ILE A 111 4.74 -6.30 -0.20
CA ILE A 111 6.07 -5.69 -0.31
C ILE A 111 6.91 -6.02 0.94
N ASN A 112 6.35 -5.81 2.13
CA ASN A 112 7.05 -6.06 3.39
C ASN A 112 7.45 -7.53 3.55
N LYS A 113 6.58 -8.46 3.12
CA LYS A 113 6.89 -9.89 3.10
C LYS A 113 8.09 -10.18 2.19
N ILE A 114 8.09 -9.65 0.96
CA ILE A 114 9.20 -9.82 0.01
C ILE A 114 10.52 -9.31 0.59
N ILE A 115 10.53 -8.10 1.17
CA ILE A 115 11.74 -7.54 1.81
C ILE A 115 12.22 -8.42 2.97
N SER A 116 11.28 -8.98 3.75
CA SER A 116 11.61 -9.78 4.94
C SER A 116 12.15 -11.18 4.64
N ILE A 117 11.59 -11.88 3.64
CA ILE A 117 11.84 -13.30 3.36
C ILE A 117 13.12 -13.54 2.57
N GLN A 118 13.69 -12.50 1.93
CA GLN A 118 14.96 -12.58 1.20
C GLN A 118 16.03 -13.27 2.05
N SER A 119 16.21 -14.55 1.72
CA SER A 119 17.13 -15.51 2.29
C SER A 119 17.97 -16.02 1.12
N PRO A 120 19.28 -16.24 1.29
CA PRO A 120 20.12 -16.84 0.25
C PRO A 120 19.66 -18.24 -0.20
N LEU A 121 18.67 -18.84 0.48
CA LEU A 121 18.10 -20.15 0.19
C LEU A 121 16.69 -20.10 -0.44
N SER A 122 16.06 -18.93 -0.61
CA SER A 122 14.68 -18.83 -1.13
C SER A 122 14.64 -18.40 -2.60
N ASP A 123 14.82 -19.35 -3.51
CA ASP A 123 14.71 -19.11 -4.96
C ASP A 123 13.30 -18.63 -5.39
N GLU A 124 12.27 -18.91 -4.59
CA GLU A 124 10.86 -18.59 -4.86
C GLU A 124 10.52 -17.10 -4.70
N PHE A 125 11.34 -16.33 -3.97
CA PHE A 125 11.11 -14.89 -3.71
C PHE A 125 12.14 -13.99 -4.39
N LYS A 126 12.68 -14.39 -5.55
CA LYS A 126 13.61 -13.58 -6.36
C LYS A 126 12.95 -12.30 -6.89
N CYS A 127 12.90 -11.30 -6.02
CA CYS A 127 12.61 -9.91 -6.36
C CYS A 127 13.88 -9.12 -6.16
N HIS A 128 14.35 -8.44 -7.20
CA HIS A 128 15.54 -7.60 -7.10
C HIS A 128 15.22 -6.29 -6.37
N LYS A 129 16.28 -5.58 -5.96
CA LYS A 129 16.19 -4.25 -5.34
C LYS A 129 15.31 -3.32 -6.17
N ASP A 130 15.61 -3.20 -7.46
CA ASP A 130 14.96 -2.20 -8.31
C ASP A 130 13.47 -2.55 -8.54
N GLU A 131 13.13 -3.84 -8.59
CA GLU A 131 11.74 -4.29 -8.62
C GLU A 131 11.00 -3.93 -7.33
N THR A 132 11.63 -4.13 -6.17
CA THR A 132 11.06 -3.77 -4.86
C THR A 132 10.81 -2.28 -4.75
N ILE A 133 11.76 -1.45 -5.20
CA ILE A 133 11.62 0.01 -5.24
C ILE A 133 10.50 0.42 -6.19
N LYS A 134 10.41 -0.21 -7.36
CA LYS A 134 9.31 0.04 -8.31
C LYS A 134 7.94 -0.26 -7.68
N TYR A 135 7.81 -1.36 -6.93
CA TYR A 135 6.55 -1.65 -6.25
C TYR A 135 6.21 -0.61 -5.17
N LEU A 136 7.22 -0.09 -4.45
CA LEU A 136 7.01 1.01 -3.50
C LEU A 136 6.56 2.30 -4.19
N GLN A 137 7.13 2.62 -5.36
CA GLN A 137 6.70 3.77 -6.17
C GLN A 137 5.27 3.63 -6.64
N ILE A 138 4.88 2.46 -7.17
CA ILE A 138 3.49 2.18 -7.57
C ILE A 138 2.55 2.34 -6.36
N ARG A 139 2.95 1.83 -5.19
CA ARG A 139 2.18 2.00 -3.95
C ARG A 139 1.98 3.49 -3.62
N ASP A 140 3.02 4.31 -3.76
CA ASP A 140 2.92 5.75 -3.51
C ASP A 140 1.94 6.42 -4.49
N GLU A 141 1.95 6.05 -5.78
CA GLU A 141 0.97 6.50 -6.78
C GLU A 141 -0.46 6.07 -6.43
N MET A 142 -0.66 4.85 -5.92
CA MET A 142 -1.96 4.38 -5.44
C MET A 142 -2.49 5.27 -4.29
N ILE A 143 -1.62 5.66 -3.36
CA ILE A 143 -1.98 6.57 -2.26
C ILE A 143 -2.40 7.94 -2.81
N GLU A 144 -1.66 8.49 -3.77
CA GLU A 144 -1.99 9.76 -4.41
C GLU A 144 -3.35 9.70 -5.12
N LYS A 145 -3.60 8.64 -5.89
CA LYS A 145 -4.89 8.36 -6.53
C LYS A 145 -6.05 8.37 -5.52
N VAL A 146 -5.91 7.68 -4.39
CA VAL A 146 -6.95 7.67 -3.34
C VAL A 146 -7.14 9.05 -2.71
N ASN A 147 -6.07 9.79 -2.44
CA ASN A 147 -6.17 11.15 -1.90
C ASN A 147 -6.91 12.09 -2.86
N LEU A 148 -6.71 11.93 -4.18
CA LEU A 148 -7.44 12.69 -5.20
C LEU A 148 -8.94 12.39 -5.18
N LEU A 149 -9.32 11.11 -5.03
CA LEU A 149 -10.74 10.73 -4.89
C LEU A 149 -11.35 11.39 -3.65
N ASN A 150 -10.68 11.29 -2.49
CA ASN A 150 -11.16 11.90 -1.24
C ASN A 150 -11.38 13.41 -1.38
N ASN A 151 -10.45 14.13 -1.99
CA ASN A 151 -10.57 15.57 -2.18
C ASN A 151 -11.74 15.93 -3.11
N LYS A 152 -11.91 15.22 -4.23
CA LYS A 152 -13.04 15.42 -5.14
C LYS A 152 -14.39 15.18 -4.46
N THR A 153 -14.48 14.13 -3.65
CA THR A 153 -15.70 13.80 -2.89
C THR A 153 -16.03 14.89 -1.87
N VAL A 154 -15.03 15.42 -1.15
CA VAL A 154 -15.21 16.51 -0.18
C VAL A 154 -15.65 17.81 -0.86
N GLU A 155 -15.05 18.18 -1.99
CA GLU A 155 -15.43 19.36 -2.77
C GLU A 155 -16.87 19.25 -3.29
N TYR A 156 -17.26 18.09 -3.82
CA TYR A 156 -18.62 17.81 -4.27
C TYR A 156 -19.65 17.99 -3.14
N TYR A 157 -19.41 17.42 -1.96
CA TYR A 157 -20.32 17.59 -0.82
C TYR A 157 -20.45 19.04 -0.36
N ARG A 158 -19.37 19.85 -0.44
CA ARG A 158 -19.44 21.29 -0.12
C ARG A 158 -20.31 22.05 -1.11
N MET A 159 -20.21 21.74 -2.41
CA MET A 159 -21.03 22.40 -3.45
C MET A 159 -22.53 22.07 -3.35
N MET A 160 -22.90 20.92 -2.78
CA MET A 160 -24.30 20.55 -2.55
C MET A 160 -24.89 21.12 -1.25
N TRP A 161 -24.04 21.66 -0.37
CA TRP A 161 -24.45 22.31 0.88
C TRP A 161 -24.63 23.83 0.74
N ASP A 162 -24.02 24.45 -0.26
CA ASP A 162 -24.23 25.85 -0.66
C ASP A 162 -25.43 25.99 -1.61
#